data_AF-K0DVJ3-F1
#
_entry.id   AF-K0DVJ3-F1
#
_cell.length_a   1.000
_cell.length_b   1.000
_cell.length_c   1.000
_cell.angle_alpha   90.00
_cell.angle_beta   90.00
_cell.angle_gamma   90.00
#
_symmetry.space_group_name_H-M   'P 1'
#
loop_
_entity.id
_entity.type
_entity.pdbx_description
1 polymer ?
#
loop_
_entity_poly.entity_id
_entity_poly.type
_entity_poly.pdbx_seq_one_letter_code
_entity_poly.pdbx_strand_id
1 'polypeptide(L)'
;MEQEMKLTRELSGLRDRLGKALRLDGIEQVFARKGLAHAEDAPQWAIVYRTANGFCCVYRGQAVELPEMLDVQIWAEEMDVQTWFIGL
;
A
#
# COMPACT_ATOMS: atom_id res chain seq x y z
N MET A 1 5.96 -28.57 -4.32
CA MET A 1 6.93 -27.80 -3.52
C MET A 1 8.04 -27.17 -4.36
N GLU A 2 8.68 -27.91 -5.30
CA GLU A 2 9.76 -27.36 -6.15
C GLU A 2 9.32 -26.27 -7.16
N GLN A 3 8.10 -26.38 -7.71
CA GLN A 3 7.58 -25.38 -8.68
C GLN A 3 7.18 -24.06 -8.02
N GLU A 4 6.71 -24.11 -6.77
CA GLU A 4 6.27 -22.94 -6.01
C GLU A 4 7.46 -22.05 -5.63
N MET A 5 8.56 -22.65 -5.17
CA MET A 5 9.81 -21.93 -4.91
C MET A 5 10.41 -21.29 -6.17
N LYS A 6 10.23 -21.92 -7.34
CA LYS A 6 10.71 -21.37 -8.62
C LYS A 6 9.93 -20.11 -9.04
N LEU A 7 8.60 -20.16 -8.95
CA LEU A 7 7.73 -19.03 -9.27
C LEU A 7 7.99 -17.83 -8.36
N THR A 8 8.14 -18.06 -7.05
CA THR A 8 8.43 -16.98 -6.08
C THR A 8 9.77 -16.32 -6.35
N ARG A 9 10.77 -17.09 -6.79
CA ARG A 9 12.10 -16.58 -7.15
C ARG A 9 12.07 -15.76 -8.45
N GLU A 10 11.35 -16.23 -9.46
CA GLU A 10 11.16 -15.49 -10.72
C GLU A 10 10.39 -14.19 -10.51
N LEU A 11 9.33 -14.23 -9.69
CA LEU A 11 8.55 -13.04 -9.32
C LEU A 11 9.39 -12.03 -8.54
N SER A 12 10.22 -12.50 -7.60
CA SER A 12 11.14 -11.65 -6.84
C SER A 12 12.18 -10.97 -7.74
N GLY A 13 12.70 -11.70 -8.75
CA GLY A 13 13.63 -11.14 -9.73
C GLY A 13 12.98 -10.11 -10.66
N LEU A 14 11.71 -10.32 -11.05
CA LEU A 14 10.92 -9.36 -11.80
C LEU A 14 10.64 -8.09 -10.99
N ARG A 15 10.25 -8.24 -9.72
CA ARG A 15 10.05 -7.13 -8.78
C ARG A 15 11.31 -6.28 -8.64
N ASP A 16 12.47 -6.91 -8.44
CA ASP A 16 13.75 -6.20 -8.28
C ASP A 16 14.13 -5.41 -9.55
N ARG A 17 13.92 -6.00 -10.73
CA ARG A 17 14.16 -5.33 -12.02
C ARG A 17 13.22 -4.15 -12.25
N LEU A 18 11.93 -4.30 -11.93
CA LEU A 18 10.95 -3.22 -12.00
C LEU A 18 11.27 -2.12 -10.99
N GLY A 19 11.66 -2.47 -9.77
CA GLY A 19 12.12 -1.54 -8.72
C GLY A 19 13.24 -0.63 -9.22
N LYS A 20 14.29 -1.23 -9.79
CA LYS A 20 15.44 -0.51 -10.37
C LYS A 20 15.06 0.33 -11.58
N ALA A 21 14.27 -0.21 -12.50
CA ALA A 21 13.87 0.48 -13.73
C ALA A 21 12.99 1.72 -13.45
N LEU A 22 12.11 1.61 -12.45
CA LEU A 22 11.21 2.68 -12.03
C LEU A 22 11.83 3.61 -10.97
N ARG A 23 13.12 3.42 -10.61
CA ARG A 23 13.80 4.15 -9.54
C ARG A 23 13.01 4.13 -8.21
N LEU A 24 12.23 3.07 -7.98
CA LEU A 24 11.39 2.94 -6.80
C LEU A 24 12.23 2.90 -5.51
N ASP A 25 13.46 2.41 -5.58
CA ASP A 25 14.43 2.41 -4.46
C ASP A 25 14.74 3.84 -3.94
N GLY A 26 14.68 4.83 -4.83
CA GLY A 26 14.83 6.25 -4.46
C GLY A 26 13.52 6.87 -3.98
N ILE A 27 12.40 6.37 -4.48
CA ILE A 27 11.05 6.81 -4.12
C ILE A 27 10.70 6.31 -2.71
N GLU A 28 11.07 5.10 -2.31
CA GLU A 28 10.93 4.60 -0.93
C GLU A 28 11.70 5.49 0.06
N GLN A 29 12.94 5.87 -0.25
CA GLN A 29 13.71 6.78 0.59
C GLN A 29 13.11 8.18 0.66
N VAL A 30 12.52 8.69 -0.43
CA VAL A 30 11.80 9.96 -0.44
C VAL A 30 10.49 9.87 0.36
N PHE A 31 9.73 8.78 0.25
CA PHE A 31 8.53 8.54 1.03
C PHE A 31 8.84 8.34 2.51
N ALA A 32 9.90 7.59 2.87
CA ALA A 32 10.34 7.42 4.25
C ALA A 32 10.81 8.75 4.86
N ARG A 33 11.59 9.54 4.11
CA ARG A 33 12.13 10.82 4.56
C ARG A 33 11.08 11.93 4.61
N LYS A 34 10.08 11.90 3.72
CA LYS A 34 8.96 12.87 3.70
C LYS A 34 7.83 12.47 4.65
N GLY A 35 7.61 11.17 4.86
CA GLY A 35 6.65 10.62 5.83
C GLY A 35 7.02 10.89 7.29
N LEU A 36 8.31 10.98 7.62
CA LEU A 36 8.77 11.38 8.96
C LEU A 36 8.70 12.89 9.21
N ALA A 37 8.67 13.73 8.17
CA ALA A 37 8.87 15.17 8.30
C ALA A 37 7.59 16.02 8.24
N HIS A 38 6.41 15.42 8.01
CA HIS A 38 5.14 16.15 7.83
C HIS A 38 3.92 15.49 8.51
N ALA A 39 4.11 14.45 9.32
CA ALA A 39 3.02 13.60 9.78
C ALA A 39 2.20 14.11 10.96
N GLU A 40 2.62 15.17 11.66
CA GLU A 40 1.91 15.61 12.87
C GLU A 40 0.80 16.66 12.62
N ASP A 41 0.87 17.47 11.56
CA ASP A 41 -0.07 18.59 11.35
C ASP A 41 -0.91 18.52 10.06
N ALA A 42 -0.70 17.51 9.21
CA ALA A 42 -1.49 17.34 7.98
C ALA A 42 -2.71 16.43 8.21
N PRO A 43 -3.89 16.73 7.62
CA PRO A 43 -5.03 15.82 7.65
C PRO A 43 -4.62 14.45 7.13
N GLN A 44 -4.85 13.41 7.94
CA GLN A 44 -4.44 12.06 7.58
C GLN A 44 -5.40 11.48 6.56
N TRP A 45 -4.84 10.79 5.56
CA TRP A 45 -5.61 10.19 4.48
C TRP A 45 -5.13 8.78 4.17
N ALA A 46 -6.04 7.96 3.67
CA ALA A 46 -5.77 6.62 3.16
C ALA A 46 -6.31 6.47 1.73
N ILE A 47 -5.52 5.86 0.85
CA ILE A 47 -6.01 5.47 -0.48
C ILE A 47 -6.69 4.12 -0.36
N VAL A 48 -7.90 3.99 -0.89
CA VAL A 48 -8.66 2.75 -0.91
C VAL A 48 -8.88 2.31 -2.35
N TYR A 49 -8.64 1.04 -2.65
CA TYR A 49 -8.97 0.46 -3.95
C TYR A 49 -9.49 -0.97 -3.79
N ARG A 50 -10.32 -1.40 -4.74
CA ARG A 50 -10.88 -2.75 -4.74
C ARG A 50 -9.85 -3.75 -5.27
N THR A 51 -9.72 -4.90 -4.60
CA THR A 51 -8.92 -6.04 -5.04
C THR A 51 -9.86 -7.18 -5.47
N ALA A 52 -9.29 -8.28 -5.96
CA ALA A 52 -10.08 -9.48 -6.25
C ALA A 52 -10.71 -10.10 -5.00
N ASN A 53 -10.18 -9.80 -3.81
CA ASN A 53 -10.52 -10.45 -2.54
C ASN A 53 -11.13 -9.49 -1.51
N GLY A 54 -11.44 -8.24 -1.89
CA GLY A 54 -11.93 -7.22 -0.97
C GLY A 54 -11.39 -5.84 -1.32
N PHE A 55 -10.84 -5.16 -0.32
CA PHE A 55 -10.30 -3.81 -0.42
C PHE A 55 -8.89 -3.75 0.18
N CYS A 56 -8.05 -2.91 -0.40
CA CYS A 56 -6.74 -2.56 0.16
C CYS A 56 -6.72 -1.07 0.47
N CYS A 57 -6.36 -0.74 1.71
CA CYS A 57 -6.13 0.62 2.17
C CYS A 57 -4.62 0.87 2.29
N VAL A 58 -4.11 1.87 1.58
CA VAL A 58 -2.72 2.35 1.73
C VAL A 58 -2.73 3.53 2.68
N TYR A 59 -2.18 3.33 3.88
CA TYR A 59 -2.05 4.35 4.91
C TYR A 59 -0.62 4.42 5.41
N ARG A 60 -0.02 5.63 5.39
CA ARG A 60 1.41 5.85 5.73
C ARG A 60 2.37 4.89 5.01
N GLY A 61 2.05 4.54 3.77
CA GLY A 61 2.84 3.62 2.94
C GLY A 61 2.69 2.13 3.30
N GLN A 62 1.81 1.78 4.23
CA GLN A 62 1.51 0.41 4.61
C GLN A 62 0.15 -0.02 4.04
N ALA A 63 0.07 -1.26 3.58
CA ALA A 63 -1.17 -1.86 3.10
C ALA A 63 -1.95 -2.50 4.27
N VAL A 64 -3.25 -2.23 4.32
CA VAL A 64 -4.22 -2.85 5.22
C VAL A 64 -5.28 -3.52 4.35
N GLU A 65 -5.37 -4.85 4.43
CA GLU A 65 -6.34 -5.64 3.67
C GLU A 65 -7.64 -5.76 4.47
N LEU A 66 -8.76 -5.43 3.84
CA LEU A 66 -10.08 -5.39 4.46
C LEU A 66 -11.08 -6.12 3.55
N PRO A 67 -11.81 -7.13 4.06
CA PRO A 67 -12.63 -7.99 3.21
C PRO A 67 -13.86 -7.27 2.66
N GLU A 68 -14.48 -6.38 3.43
CA GLU A 68 -15.69 -5.68 3.04
C GLU A 68 -15.54 -4.15 3.11
N MET A 69 -16.42 -3.44 2.39
CA MET A 69 -16.48 -1.97 2.44
C MET A 69 -16.84 -1.48 3.86
N LEU A 70 -17.61 -2.26 4.61
CA LEU A 70 -17.94 -1.92 5.99
C LEU A 70 -16.68 -1.88 6.86
N ASP A 71 -15.76 -2.83 6.66
CA ASP A 71 -14.48 -2.85 7.39
C ASP A 71 -13.62 -1.63 7.05
N VAL A 72 -13.66 -1.16 5.79
CA VAL A 72 -13.00 0.10 5.37
C VAL A 72 -13.54 1.30 6.14
N GLN A 73 -14.87 1.39 6.29
CA GLN A 73 -15.52 2.51 6.98
C GLN A 73 -15.20 2.52 8.46
N ILE A 74 -15.31 1.36 9.12
CA ILE A 74 -14.98 1.19 10.54
C ILE A 74 -13.51 1.54 10.78
N TRP A 75 -12.61 0.98 9.98
CA TRP A 75 -11.18 1.25 10.10
C TRP A 75 -10.85 2.73 9.90
N ALA A 76 -11.50 3.41 8.95
CA ALA A 76 -11.27 4.83 8.70
C ALA A 76 -11.73 5.72 9.87
N GLU A 77 -12.84 5.36 10.51
CA GLU A 77 -13.34 6.03 11.72
C GLU A 77 -12.41 5.80 12.91
N GLU A 78 -11.99 4.56 13.15
CA GLU A 78 -11.08 4.21 14.25
C GLU A 78 -9.72 4.89 14.13
N MET A 79 -9.23 5.06 12.90
CA MET A 79 -7.93 5.68 12.63
C MET A 79 -7.99 7.20 12.47
N ASP A 80 -9.19 7.79 12.46
CA ASP A 80 -9.44 9.21 12.19
C ASP A 80 -8.78 9.68 10.87
N VAL A 81 -9.05 8.95 9.77
CA VAL A 81 -8.47 9.22 8.45
C VAL A 81 -9.52 9.44 7.38
N GLN A 82 -9.25 10.35 6.45
CA GLN A 82 -10.08 10.56 5.27
C GLN A 82 -9.73 9.54 4.16
N THR A 83 -10.73 8.85 3.63
CA THR A 83 -10.54 7.86 2.56
C THR A 83 -10.64 8.48 1.16
N TRP A 84 -9.73 8.07 0.27
CA TRP A 84 -9.70 8.45 -1.14
C TRP A 84 -9.78 7.20 -2.01
N PHE A 85 -10.87 7.05 -2.77
CA PHE A 85 -11.12 5.85 -3.55
C PHE A 85 -10.55 5.94 -4.96
N ILE A 86 -9.88 4.89 -5.42
CA ILE A 86 -9.39 4.76 -6.79
C ILE A 86 -10.06 3.54 -7.44
N GLY A 87 -10.70 3.76 -8.59
CA GLY A 87 -11.25 2.69 -9.42
C GLY A 87 -12.48 1.99 -8.84
N LEU A 88 -13.30 2.72 -8.07
CA LEU A 88 -14.66 2.30 -7.71
C LEU A 88 -15.58 2.22 -8.93
#